data_AF-G2QZM1-F1
#
_entry.id   AF-G2QZM1-F1
#
_cell.length_a   1.000
_cell.length_b   1.000
_cell.length_c   1.000
_cell.angle_alpha   90.00
_cell.angle_beta   90.00
_cell.angle_gamma   90.00
#
_symmetry.space_group_name_H-M   'P 1'
#
loop_
_entity.id
_entity.type
_entity.pdbx_description
1 polymer ?
#
loop_
_entity_poly.entity_id
_entity_poly.type
_entity_poly.pdbx_seq_one_letter_code
_entity_poly.pdbx_strand_id
1 'polypeptide(L)'
;MHFSHILLGLVTSASAIDVYFWNGGDCSGSATVCTGINPNVCCAGTDNTISFRGIPTNWHITGRGYNNGGCNNLAYQLDNNGQSWICLESGNCTETVKPDTLVLADGVTKYDIVGLDDAKLEELLALARSGVGPEGIPKEFQELRR
;
A
#
# COMPACT_ATOMS: atom_id res chain seq x y z
N MET A 1 14.08 42.85 -29.17
CA MET A 1 14.58 41.66 -28.44
C MET A 1 13.44 41.17 -27.56
N HIS A 2 12.79 40.05 -27.91
CA HIS A 2 11.84 39.39 -27.02
C HIS A 2 12.15 37.90 -27.03
N PHE A 3 12.94 37.46 -26.06
CA PHE A 3 13.10 36.04 -25.76
C PHE A 3 11.86 35.60 -24.98
N SER A 4 10.99 34.83 -25.64
CA SER A 4 9.87 34.16 -24.99
C SER A 4 10.42 33.09 -24.05
N HIS A 5 10.39 33.36 -22.75
CA HIS A 5 10.74 32.38 -21.72
C HIS A 5 9.65 31.32 -21.67
N ILE A 6 9.91 30.17 -22.29
CA ILE A 6 9.13 28.95 -22.09
C ILE A 6 9.41 28.50 -20.65
N LEU A 7 8.51 28.83 -19.74
CA LEU A 7 8.44 28.24 -18.40
C LEU A 7 8.10 26.76 -18.55
N LEU A 8 9.13 25.91 -18.60
CA LEU A 8 9.00 24.49 -18.32
C LEU A 8 8.57 24.35 -16.85
N GLY A 9 7.27 24.24 -16.62
CA GLY A 9 6.74 23.84 -15.32
C GLY A 9 7.32 22.48 -14.97
N LEU A 10 8.14 22.43 -13.91
CA LEU A 10 8.55 21.17 -13.30
C LEU A 10 7.27 20.50 -12.80
N VAL A 11 6.81 19.46 -13.49
CA VAL A 11 5.92 18.50 -12.86
C VAL A 11 6.76 17.83 -11.79
N THR A 12 6.50 18.17 -10.53
CA THR A 12 7.01 17.38 -9.41
C THR A 12 6.37 16.01 -9.56
N SER A 13 7.10 15.07 -10.16
CA SER A 13 6.73 13.66 -10.12
C SER A 13 6.74 13.28 -8.64
N ALA A 14 5.57 13.28 -8.02
CA ALA A 14 5.43 12.73 -6.68
C ALA A 14 5.89 11.28 -6.77
N SER A 15 6.98 10.92 -6.08
CA SER A 15 7.33 9.51 -6.00
C SER A 15 6.24 8.87 -5.15
N ALA A 16 5.38 8.13 -5.82
CA ALA A 16 4.23 7.52 -5.23
C ALA A 16 4.74 6.28 -4.48
N ILE A 17 4.56 6.25 -3.16
CA ILE A 17 5.01 5.16 -2.29
C ILE A 17 3.83 4.21 -2.09
N ASP A 18 4.08 2.92 -2.19
CA ASP A 18 3.06 1.92 -1.91
C ASP A 18 3.08 1.54 -0.43
N VAL A 19 1.91 1.45 0.19
CA VAL A 19 1.75 1.05 1.59
C VAL A 19 1.05 -0.30 1.64
N TYR A 20 1.76 -1.32 2.10
CA TYR A 20 1.30 -2.71 2.19
C TYR A 20 0.88 -3.03 3.62
N PHE A 21 -0.26 -3.70 3.78
CA PHE A 21 -0.75 -4.26 5.04
C PHE A 21 -0.71 -5.78 4.92
N TRP A 22 0.27 -6.39 5.58
CA TRP A 22 0.58 -7.80 5.45
C TRP A 22 -0.23 -8.64 6.41
N ASN A 23 -0.71 -9.77 5.90
CA ASN A 23 -1.26 -10.81 6.74
C ASN A 23 -0.14 -11.77 7.18
N GLY A 24 0.01 -11.98 8.50
CA GLY A 24 0.97 -12.96 9.03
C GLY A 24 1.88 -12.45 10.15
N GLY A 25 1.89 -11.13 10.42
CA GLY A 25 2.72 -10.54 11.49
C GLY A 25 4.12 -10.13 11.03
N ASP A 26 4.48 -10.44 9.78
CA ASP A 26 5.74 -10.09 9.12
C ASP A 26 5.46 -9.37 7.79
N CYS A 27 6.47 -8.73 7.20
CA CYS A 27 6.30 -8.00 5.93
C CYS A 27 6.38 -8.90 4.70
N SER A 28 5.71 -10.06 4.77
CA SER A 28 5.66 -11.10 3.74
C SER A 28 4.26 -11.73 3.63
N GLY A 29 4.03 -12.52 2.57
CA GLY A 29 2.73 -13.14 2.31
C GLY A 29 1.77 -12.28 1.49
N SER A 30 0.46 -12.48 1.68
CA SER A 30 -0.58 -11.69 1.01
C SER A 30 -0.76 -10.35 1.71
N ALA A 31 -1.02 -9.29 0.95
CA ALA A 31 -1.22 -7.95 1.49
C ALA A 31 -2.28 -7.15 0.75
N THR A 32 -3.03 -6.34 1.49
CA THR A 32 -3.75 -5.22 0.88
C THR A 32 -2.81 -4.03 0.76
N VAL A 33 -2.98 -3.24 -0.29
CA VAL A 33 -2.04 -2.19 -0.67
C VAL A 33 -2.80 -0.92 -1.01
N CYS A 34 -2.36 0.20 -0.45
CA CYS A 34 -2.63 1.50 -1.02
C CYS A 34 -1.50 1.83 -1.99
N THR A 35 -1.81 1.84 -3.28
CA THR A 35 -0.83 2.15 -4.31
C THR A 35 -0.68 3.65 -4.51
N GLY A 36 0.55 4.07 -4.79
CA GLY A 36 0.85 5.42 -5.22
C GLY A 36 0.49 6.53 -4.23
N ILE A 37 0.74 6.31 -2.95
CA ILE A 37 0.41 7.26 -1.89
C ILE A 37 1.46 8.37 -1.81
N ASN A 38 0.96 9.61 -1.73
CA ASN A 38 1.78 10.79 -1.49
C ASN A 38 2.27 10.85 -0.02
N PRO A 39 3.46 11.41 0.26
CA PRO A 39 3.89 11.64 1.63
C PRO A 39 2.86 12.42 2.45
N ASN A 40 2.72 12.06 3.73
CA ASN A 40 1.75 12.63 4.69
C ASN A 40 0.26 12.34 4.38
N VAL A 41 -0.04 11.46 3.42
CA VAL A 41 -1.39 10.93 3.26
C VAL A 41 -1.52 9.66 4.10
N CYS A 42 -2.62 9.58 4.86
CA CYS A 42 -2.93 8.42 5.68
C CYS A 42 -3.56 7.32 4.81
N CYS A 43 -3.10 6.09 4.95
CA CYS A 43 -3.72 4.93 4.33
C CYS A 43 -4.11 3.92 5.41
N ALA A 44 -5.28 3.32 5.25
CA ALA A 44 -5.97 2.58 6.28
C ALA A 44 -6.27 1.13 5.92
N GLY A 45 -5.64 0.19 6.61
CA GLY A 45 -5.82 -1.25 6.39
C GLY A 45 -6.20 -1.99 7.67
N THR A 46 -6.61 -3.25 7.50
CA THR A 46 -7.07 -4.11 8.60
C THR A 46 -5.94 -4.81 9.34
N ASP A 47 -4.81 -5.05 8.67
CA ASP A 47 -3.68 -5.76 9.25
C ASP A 47 -2.69 -4.78 9.91
N ASN A 48 -2.03 -5.23 10.98
CA ASN A 48 -1.20 -4.36 11.83
C ASN A 48 0.28 -4.36 11.43
N THR A 49 0.67 -5.17 10.46
CA THR A 49 2.04 -5.21 9.93
C THR A 49 2.07 -4.45 8.62
N ILE A 50 2.82 -3.35 8.59
CA ILE A 50 2.86 -2.43 7.45
C ILE A 50 4.23 -2.46 6.80
N SER A 51 4.30 -2.42 5.47
CA SER A 51 5.53 -1.99 4.80
C SER A 51 5.31 -0.85 3.83
N PHE A 52 6.27 0.06 3.78
CA PHE A 52 6.37 1.08 2.74
C PHE A 52 7.31 0.54 1.67
N ARG A 53 6.93 0.61 0.40
CA ARG A 53 7.74 0.13 -0.73
C ARG A 53 7.74 1.14 -1.88
N GLY A 54 8.77 1.05 -2.73
CA GLY A 54 8.96 1.99 -3.84
C GLY A 54 9.57 3.33 -3.39
N ILE A 55 10.21 3.36 -2.23
CA ILE A 55 10.90 4.55 -1.73
C ILE A 55 12.15 4.79 -2.58
N PRO A 56 12.36 5.99 -3.16
CA PRO A 56 13.64 6.30 -3.81
C PRO A 56 14.78 6.28 -2.78
N THR A 57 15.90 5.64 -3.09
CA THR A 57 17.01 5.46 -2.13
C THR A 57 17.71 6.77 -1.75
N ASN A 58 17.53 7.82 -2.54
CA ASN A 58 18.00 9.17 -2.27
C ASN A 58 17.02 10.01 -1.43
N TRP A 59 15.89 9.43 -0.99
CA TRP A 59 14.93 10.08 -0.12
C TRP A 59 15.15 9.67 1.34
N HIS A 60 14.90 10.59 2.26
CA HIS A 60 14.80 10.31 3.68
C HIS A 60 13.32 10.29 4.06
N ILE A 61 12.75 9.10 4.20
CA ILE A 61 11.34 8.89 4.53
C ILE A 61 11.24 8.18 5.87
N THR A 62 10.40 8.73 6.75
CA THR A 62 9.98 8.09 7.99
C THR A 62 8.62 7.43 7.76
N GLY A 63 8.60 6.10 7.77
CA GLY A 63 7.38 5.31 7.79
C GLY A 63 6.77 5.37 9.19
N ARG A 64 5.48 5.67 9.29
CA ARG A 64 4.75 5.81 10.55
C ARG A 64 3.51 4.94 10.54
N GLY A 65 3.41 4.05 11.52
CA GLY A 65 2.23 3.26 11.84
C GLY A 65 1.51 3.88 13.03
N TYR A 66 0.19 3.96 12.96
CA TYR A 66 -0.65 4.55 14.01
C TYR A 66 -1.59 3.51 14.61
N ASN A 67 -2.23 3.81 15.74
CA ASN A 67 -3.26 2.95 16.36
C ASN A 67 -4.53 3.78 16.64
N ASN A 68 -5.65 3.12 16.97
CA ASN A 68 -6.89 3.75 17.44
C ASN A 68 -7.58 4.68 16.42
N GLY A 69 -7.73 4.27 15.16
CA GLY A 69 -8.73 4.89 14.30
C GLY A 69 -8.24 6.03 13.40
N GLY A 70 -6.93 6.28 13.28
CA GLY A 70 -6.43 7.33 12.37
C GLY A 70 -4.95 7.65 12.54
N CYS A 71 -4.42 8.54 11.70
CA CYS A 71 -3.02 8.98 11.71
C CYS A 71 -2.66 9.96 12.84
N ASN A 72 -3.19 9.75 14.06
CA ASN A 72 -3.07 10.69 15.18
C ASN A 72 -2.36 10.12 16.40
N ASN A 73 -2.42 8.80 16.63
CA ASN A 73 -1.76 8.14 17.75
C ASN A 73 -0.64 7.23 17.24
N LEU A 74 0.60 7.76 17.23
CA LEU A 74 1.75 7.06 16.68
C LEU A 74 2.02 5.78 17.48
N ALA A 75 2.02 4.64 16.80
CA ALA A 75 2.30 3.33 17.38
C ALA A 75 3.76 2.96 17.18
N TYR A 76 4.26 3.16 15.97
CA TYR A 76 5.59 2.73 15.55
C TYR A 76 6.10 3.63 14.43
N GLN A 77 7.41 3.83 14.36
CA GLN A 77 8.03 4.55 13.25
C GLN A 77 9.43 4.01 12.96
N LEU A 78 9.81 4.01 11.69
CA LEU A 78 11.17 3.70 11.24
C LEU A 78 11.53 4.58 10.05
N ASP A 79 12.81 4.90 9.93
CA ASP A 79 13.35 5.56 8.76
C ASP A 79 13.80 4.54 7.71
N ASN A 80 13.72 4.91 6.44
CA ASN A 80 14.20 4.06 5.36
C ASN A 80 15.72 3.88 5.38
N ASN A 81 16.49 4.78 6.01
CA ASN A 81 17.96 4.71 6.10
C ASN A 81 18.64 4.45 4.74
N GLY A 82 18.13 5.09 3.68
CA GLY A 82 18.62 4.91 2.30
C GLY A 82 18.12 3.64 1.60
N GLN A 83 17.30 2.82 2.26
CA GLN A 83 16.62 1.68 1.64
C GLN A 83 15.38 2.13 0.87
N SER A 84 14.95 1.26 -0.05
CA SER A 84 13.74 1.47 -0.85
C SER A 84 12.46 0.96 -0.18
N TRP A 85 12.55 0.51 1.06
CA TRP A 85 11.46 -0.07 1.82
C TRP A 85 11.65 0.10 3.33
N ILE A 86 10.55 -0.01 4.06
CA ILE A 86 10.48 0.00 5.53
C ILE A 86 9.50 -1.10 5.94
N CYS A 87 9.82 -1.89 6.96
CA CYS A 87 8.88 -2.83 7.57
C CYS A 87 8.58 -2.44 9.01
N LEU A 88 7.31 -2.14 9.28
CA LEU A 88 6.78 -1.84 10.60
C LEU A 88 6.00 -3.07 11.09
N GLU A 89 6.46 -3.69 12.16
CA GLU A 89 5.80 -4.85 12.77
C GLU A 89 4.49 -4.49 13.49
N SER A 90 4.19 -3.20 13.64
CA SER A 90 2.97 -2.72 14.30
C SER A 90 2.50 -1.36 13.79
N GLY A 91 1.18 -1.19 13.77
CA GLY A 91 0.45 0.04 13.48
C GLY A 91 -0.50 -0.17 12.31
N ASN A 92 -1.75 0.23 12.46
CA ASN A 92 -2.72 0.35 11.38
C ASN A 92 -3.46 1.69 11.48
N CYS A 93 -3.57 2.40 10.36
CA CYS A 93 -4.46 3.55 10.33
C CYS A 93 -5.86 3.09 9.95
N THR A 94 -6.89 3.81 10.35
CA THR A 94 -8.27 3.46 9.98
C THR A 94 -8.92 4.48 9.04
N GLU A 95 -8.26 5.57 8.61
CA GLU A 95 -8.89 6.51 7.66
C GLU A 95 -7.96 7.31 6.69
N THR A 96 -8.63 7.95 5.72
CA THR A 96 -8.25 8.81 4.56
C THR A 96 -8.23 8.09 3.22
N VAL A 97 -7.40 7.08 3.03
CA VAL A 97 -7.37 6.27 1.79
C VAL A 97 -7.48 4.80 2.15
N LYS A 98 -8.39 4.07 1.51
CA LYS A 98 -8.50 2.61 1.66
C LYS A 98 -7.59 1.92 0.63
N PRO A 99 -7.09 0.71 0.93
CA PRO A 99 -6.40 -0.13 -0.03
C PRO A 99 -7.19 -0.26 -1.32
N ASP A 100 -6.50 -0.08 -2.43
CA ASP A 100 -7.04 -0.14 -3.79
C ASP A 100 -6.56 -1.41 -4.51
N THR A 101 -5.56 -2.10 -3.97
CA THR A 101 -5.01 -3.31 -4.56
C THR A 101 -4.87 -4.43 -3.53
N LEU A 102 -5.18 -5.66 -3.93
CA LEU A 102 -4.80 -6.88 -3.21
C LEU A 102 -3.64 -7.56 -3.94
N VAL A 103 -2.61 -7.95 -3.19
CA VAL A 103 -1.46 -8.72 -3.67
C VAL A 103 -1.48 -10.10 -3.03
N LEU A 104 -1.40 -11.15 -3.84
CA LEU A 104 -1.31 -12.53 -3.34
C LEU A 104 0.08 -12.82 -2.75
N ALA A 105 0.21 -13.96 -2.07
CA ALA A 105 1.46 -14.39 -1.44
C ALA A 105 2.61 -14.62 -2.44
N ASP A 106 2.32 -14.74 -3.74
CA ASP A 106 3.34 -14.80 -4.79
C ASP A 106 4.07 -13.45 -5.01
N GLY A 107 3.55 -12.36 -4.46
CA GLY A 107 4.09 -11.01 -4.59
C GLY A 107 3.95 -10.39 -5.98
N VAL A 108 3.34 -11.09 -6.94
CA VAL A 108 3.27 -10.70 -8.35
C VAL A 108 1.82 -10.54 -8.81
N THR A 109 0.93 -11.43 -8.38
CA THR A 109 -0.48 -11.36 -8.76
C THR A 109 -1.18 -10.27 -7.97
N LYS A 110 -1.79 -9.33 -8.69
CA LYS A 110 -2.47 -8.16 -8.14
C LYS A 110 -3.91 -8.09 -8.62
N TYR A 111 -4.82 -7.68 -7.74
CA TYR A 111 -6.22 -7.44 -8.03
C TYR A 111 -6.62 -6.02 -7.64
N ASP A 112 -7.38 -5.36 -8.49
CA ASP A 112 -8.04 -4.10 -8.18
C ASP A 112 -9.23 -4.36 -7.25
N ILE A 113 -9.20 -3.78 -6.06
CA ILE A 113 -10.27 -3.91 -5.05
C ILE A 113 -11.07 -2.62 -4.90
N VAL A 114 -10.86 -1.62 -5.77
CA VAL A 114 -11.61 -0.36 -5.74
C VAL A 114 -13.08 -0.61 -6.04
N GLY A 115 -13.94 -0.15 -5.13
CA GLY A 115 -15.40 -0.22 -5.31
C GLY A 115 -15.98 -1.63 -5.19
N LEU A 116 -15.16 -2.61 -4.77
CA LEU A 116 -15.64 -3.93 -4.41
C LEU A 116 -16.50 -3.82 -3.14
N ASP A 117 -17.63 -4.51 -3.11
CA ASP A 117 -18.45 -4.56 -1.90
C ASP A 117 -17.73 -5.33 -0.79
N ASP A 118 -18.04 -4.98 0.46
CA ASP A 118 -17.34 -5.54 1.62
C ASP A 118 -17.43 -7.08 1.69
N ALA A 119 -18.54 -7.69 1.23
CA ALA A 119 -18.70 -9.14 1.27
C ALA A 119 -17.76 -9.84 0.26
N LYS A 120 -17.70 -9.33 -0.97
CA LYS A 120 -16.77 -9.82 -1.99
C LYS A 120 -15.32 -9.56 -1.65
N LEU A 121 -15.03 -8.41 -1.04
CA LEU A 121 -13.70 -8.10 -0.54
C LEU A 121 -13.26 -9.12 0.51
N GLU A 122 -14.10 -9.38 1.52
CA GLU A 122 -13.79 -10.37 2.55
C GLU A 122 -13.60 -11.78 1.98
N GLU A 123 -14.39 -12.19 0.99
CA GLU A 123 -14.21 -13.47 0.30
C GLU A 123 -12.85 -13.55 -0.39
N LEU A 124 -12.51 -12.54 -1.20
CA LEU A 124 -11.25 -12.50 -1.92
C LEU A 124 -10.05 -12.44 -0.96
N LEU A 125 -10.17 -11.71 0.16
CA LEU A 125 -9.16 -11.66 1.21
C LEU A 125 -9.00 -13.01 1.91
N ALA A 126 -10.09 -13.71 2.20
CA ALA A 126 -10.03 -15.04 2.81
C ALA A 126 -9.30 -16.05 1.90
N LEU A 127 -9.55 -15.99 0.59
CA LEU A 127 -8.83 -16.79 -0.39
C LEU A 127 -7.34 -16.45 -0.41
N ALA A 128 -6.99 -15.17 -0.55
CA ALA A 128 -5.59 -14.73 -0.55
C ALA A 128 -4.84 -15.15 0.72
N ARG A 129 -5.47 -15.03 1.90
CA ARG A 129 -4.93 -15.45 3.20
C ARG A 129 -4.77 -16.97 3.31
N SER A 130 -5.58 -17.75 2.60
CA SER A 130 -5.40 -19.21 2.53
C SER A 130 -4.18 -19.63 1.70
N GLY A 131 -3.54 -18.70 0.99
CA GLY A 131 -2.34 -18.96 0.20
C GLY A 131 -2.60 -19.60 -1.16
N VAL A 132 -3.83 -19.55 -1.67
CA VAL A 132 -4.12 -20.03 -3.02
C VAL A 132 -3.42 -19.16 -4.07
N GLY A 133 -2.93 -19.82 -5.13
CA GLY A 133 -2.44 -19.12 -6.31
C GLY A 133 -3.58 -18.53 -7.14
N PRO A 134 -3.25 -17.78 -8.21
CA PRO A 134 -4.25 -17.19 -9.11
C PRO A 134 -5.24 -18.23 -9.67
N GLU A 135 -4.83 -19.49 -9.85
CA GLU A 135 -5.69 -20.58 -10.31
C GLU A 135 -6.79 -20.98 -9.31
N GLY A 136 -6.58 -20.72 -8.01
CA GLY A 136 -7.55 -20.96 -6.95
C GLY A 136 -8.53 -19.81 -6.74
N ILE A 137 -8.34 -18.68 -7.42
CA ILE A 137 -9.22 -17.52 -7.32
C ILE A 137 -10.42 -17.69 -8.28
N PRO A 138 -11.67 -17.56 -7.80
CA PRO A 138 -12.88 -17.64 -8.62
C PRO A 138 -12.83 -16.72 -9.84
N LYS A 139 -13.47 -17.17 -10.93
CA LYS A 139 -13.46 -16.44 -12.22
C LYS A 139 -14.01 -15.02 -12.12
N GLU A 140 -14.94 -14.77 -11.21
CA GLU A 140 -15.50 -13.42 -11.01
C GLU A 140 -14.47 -12.41 -10.53
N PHE A 141 -13.47 -12.83 -9.76
CA PHE A 141 -12.37 -11.96 -9.31
C PHE A 141 -11.23 -11.89 -10.33
N GLN A 142 -11.15 -12.83 -11.28
CA GLN A 142 -10.12 -12.79 -12.34
C GLN A 142 -10.25 -11.54 -13.22
N GLU A 143 -11.47 -11.01 -13.38
CA GLU A 143 -11.71 -9.77 -14.14
C GLU A 143 -11.11 -8.52 -13.46
N LEU A 144 -10.82 -8.61 -12.15
CA LEU A 144 -10.18 -7.54 -11.38
C LEU A 144 -8.65 -7.59 -11.43
N ARG A 145 -8.06 -8.60 -12.09
CA ARG A 145 -6.61 -8.77 -12.13
C ARG A 145 -5.95 -7.63 -12.92
N ARG A 146 -4.90 -7.03 -12.34
CA ARG A 146 -4.05 -6.01 -12.97
C ARG A 146 -2.85 -6.62 -13.70
#